data_AF-A0A944ZJ61-F1
#
_entry.id   AF-A0A944ZJ61-F1
#
_cell.length_a   1.000
_cell.length_b   1.000
_cell.length_c   1.000
_cell.angle_alpha   90.00
_cell.angle_beta   90.00
_cell.angle_gamma   90.00
#
_symmetry.space_group_name_H-M   'P 1'
#
loop_
_entity.id
_entity.type
_entity.pdbx_description
1 polymer ?
#
loop_
_entity_poly.entity_id
_entity_poly.type
_entity_poly.pdbx_seq_one_letter_code
_entity_poly.pdbx_strand_id
1 'polypeptide(L)'
;MTVSLLEGRKVALVHDWLNGMRGGEKCLEVLCELFPEADLFTLIHDKGKLSRAIESMRIHTSFIQNMPFGLKNYRHYLPLFPLAIEQFDFSRYDLIISSSHCVAKGVKHDDSVFHISYVHSPMRYVWDQFDTYFRQSQTSWSVRIGAELIRPFLRRWDQNTAKRVDTFLCNSNNIRRKILNYYSREAQVIFPPVDLSYFKPGAAKKDFYLMVGAFAPNKRVDLAVKAFNKLKLPLKIVGSGQDEKYCRSIAGENIEFLGALSSEKLLEL
;
A
#
# COMPACT_ATOMS: atom_id res chain seq x y z
N MET A 1 14.34 -18.70 9.10
CA MET A 1 13.50 -19.90 9.20
C MET A 1 12.94 -20.16 7.82
N THR A 2 13.54 -21.07 7.06
CA THR A 2 12.92 -21.55 5.82
C THR A 2 11.73 -22.41 6.23
N VAL A 3 10.54 -22.13 5.71
CA VAL A 3 9.38 -22.99 5.94
C VAL A 3 9.71 -24.35 5.32
N SER A 4 9.97 -25.38 6.13
CA SER A 4 10.49 -26.69 5.67
C SER A 4 9.64 -27.34 4.57
N LEU A 5 8.33 -27.03 4.54
CA LEU A 5 7.39 -27.45 3.48
C LEU A 5 7.68 -26.84 2.10
N LEU A 6 8.51 -25.81 2.00
CA LEU A 6 8.84 -25.09 0.77
C LEU A 6 10.32 -25.24 0.38
N GLU A 7 11.06 -26.16 1.00
CA GLU A 7 12.46 -26.43 0.61
C GLU A 7 12.57 -26.80 -0.88
N GLY A 8 13.56 -26.21 -1.55
CA GLY A 8 13.80 -26.41 -2.97
C GLY A 8 12.85 -25.66 -3.92
N ARG A 9 11.80 -25.00 -3.42
CA ARG A 9 10.88 -24.19 -4.24
C ARG A 9 11.44 -22.79 -4.49
N LYS A 10 11.35 -22.31 -5.72
CA LYS A 10 11.71 -20.94 -6.11
C LYS A 10 10.53 -20.01 -5.86
N VAL A 11 10.72 -19.05 -4.96
CA VAL A 11 9.68 -18.10 -4.55
C VAL A 11 9.93 -16.73 -5.18
N ALA A 12 8.86 -16.13 -5.72
CA ALA A 12 8.84 -14.72 -6.11
C ALA A 12 7.91 -13.92 -5.19
N LEU A 13 8.41 -12.82 -4.66
CA LEU A 13 7.62 -11.82 -3.97
C LEU A 13 7.23 -10.73 -4.97
N VAL A 14 6.01 -10.22 -4.88
CA VAL A 14 5.54 -9.13 -5.75
C VAL A 14 4.90 -8.04 -4.89
N HIS A 15 5.34 -6.79 -5.06
CA HIS A 15 4.80 -5.63 -4.37
C HIS A 15 4.52 -4.50 -5.35
N ASP A 16 3.55 -3.62 -5.07
CA ASP A 16 3.12 -2.64 -6.07
C ASP A 16 4.19 -1.57 -6.37
N TRP A 17 4.81 -0.98 -5.35
CA TRP A 17 5.90 -0.01 -5.48
C TRP A 17 6.68 0.12 -4.18
N LEU A 18 7.97 0.38 -4.27
CA LEU A 18 8.87 0.54 -3.13
C LEU A 18 9.36 1.99 -3.06
N ASN A 19 8.59 2.90 -2.46
CA ASN A 19 8.94 4.33 -2.38
C ASN A 19 8.98 4.91 -0.96
N GLY A 20 8.93 4.04 0.05
CA GLY A 20 9.01 4.39 1.47
C GLY A 20 8.24 3.41 2.34
N MET A 21 8.67 3.27 3.60
CA MET A 21 8.00 2.39 4.56
C MET A 21 6.60 2.88 4.94
N ARG A 22 5.57 2.08 4.64
CA ARG A 22 4.20 2.21 5.17
C ARG A 22 3.68 0.83 5.59
N GLY A 23 2.39 0.73 5.87
CA GLY A 23 1.79 -0.51 6.38
C GLY A 23 1.90 -1.71 5.42
N GLY A 24 1.90 -1.48 4.10
CA GLY A 24 2.07 -2.55 3.12
C GLY A 24 3.49 -3.09 3.11
N GLU A 25 4.47 -2.19 3.16
CA GLU A 25 5.90 -2.50 3.19
C GLU A 25 6.29 -3.14 4.53
N LYS A 26 5.62 -2.81 5.63
CA LYS A 26 5.77 -3.52 6.92
C LYS A 26 5.34 -4.98 6.85
N CYS A 27 4.31 -5.29 6.07
CA CYS A 27 3.92 -6.69 5.83
C CYS A 27 4.88 -7.37 4.84
N LEU A 28 5.35 -6.63 3.83
CA LEU A 28 6.36 -7.14 2.89
C LEU A 28 7.68 -7.48 3.59
N GLU A 29 8.11 -6.66 4.55
CA GLU A 29 9.31 -6.90 5.36
C GLU A 29 9.28 -8.29 6.01
N VAL A 30 8.16 -8.68 6.60
CA VAL A 30 7.97 -10.03 7.16
C VAL A 30 8.05 -11.11 6.07
N LEU A 31 7.50 -10.87 4.88
CA LEU A 31 7.63 -11.81 3.76
C LEU A 31 9.08 -11.96 3.29
N CYS A 32 9.85 -10.87 3.24
CA CYS A 32 11.28 -10.90 2.91
C CYS A 32 12.08 -11.69 3.96
N GLU A 33 11.74 -11.56 5.25
CA GLU A 33 12.39 -12.32 6.34
C GLU A 33 12.06 -13.81 6.30
N LEU A 34 10.83 -14.16 5.89
CA LEU A 34 10.41 -15.56 5.70
C LEU A 34 11.04 -16.20 4.46
N PHE A 35 11.28 -15.40 3.41
CA PHE A 35 11.82 -15.84 2.13
C PHE A 35 13.05 -15.03 1.71
N PRO A 36 14.18 -15.13 2.44
CA PRO A 36 15.35 -14.28 2.21
C PRO A 36 16.01 -14.49 0.83
N GLU A 37 15.83 -15.68 0.24
CA GLU A 37 16.40 -16.03 -1.08
C GLU A 37 15.49 -15.69 -2.27
N ALA A 38 14.28 -15.19 -2.00
CA ALA A 38 13.30 -14.88 -3.04
C ALA A 38 13.72 -13.67 -3.90
N ASP A 39 13.18 -13.62 -5.12
CA ASP A 39 13.27 -12.43 -5.96
C ASP A 39 12.08 -11.52 -5.68
N LEU A 40 12.29 -10.20 -5.64
CA LEU A 40 11.26 -9.21 -5.33
C LEU A 40 10.94 -8.36 -6.56
N PHE A 41 9.72 -8.46 -7.06
CA PHE A 41 9.23 -7.72 -8.22
C PHE A 41 8.38 -6.53 -7.79
N THR A 42 8.60 -5.37 -8.43
CA THR A 42 7.88 -4.14 -8.12
C THR A 42 7.76 -3.22 -9.33
N LEU A 43 6.75 -2.34 -9.39
CA LEU A 43 6.69 -1.39 -10.51
C LEU A 43 7.88 -0.42 -10.48
N ILE A 44 8.21 0.09 -9.29
CA ILE A 44 9.29 1.05 -9.05
C ILE A 44 9.99 0.79 -7.71
N HIS A 45 11.23 1.25 -7.60
CA HIS A 45 12.04 1.23 -6.38
C HIS A 45 12.84 2.53 -6.23
N ASP A 46 12.59 3.23 -5.13
CA ASP A 46 13.31 4.41 -4.67
C ASP A 46 14.29 3.99 -3.56
N LYS A 47 15.51 3.64 -4.00
CA LYS A 47 16.54 2.99 -3.17
C LYS A 47 16.91 3.79 -1.93
N GLY A 48 17.02 3.11 -0.80
CA GLY A 48 17.43 3.69 0.49
C GLY A 48 16.27 4.23 1.32
N LYS A 49 15.03 4.00 0.91
CA LYS A 49 13.82 4.43 1.65
C LYS A 49 13.09 3.30 2.36
N LEU A 50 13.55 2.06 2.17
CA LEU A 50 12.92 0.86 2.71
C LEU A 50 13.82 0.27 3.80
N SER A 51 13.28 -0.73 4.51
CA SER A 51 14.06 -1.42 5.54
C SER A 51 15.17 -2.27 4.95
N ARG A 52 16.15 -2.61 5.79
CA ARG A 52 17.30 -3.42 5.39
C ARG A 52 16.87 -4.77 4.79
N ALA A 53 15.84 -5.40 5.34
CA ALA A 53 15.33 -6.69 4.86
C ALA A 53 14.79 -6.60 3.42
N ILE A 54 14.09 -5.51 3.09
CA ILE A 54 13.59 -5.29 1.73
C ILE A 54 14.75 -4.92 0.80
N GLU A 55 15.62 -4.00 1.22
CA GLU A 55 16.75 -3.51 0.40
C GLU A 55 17.81 -4.59 0.11
N SER A 56 17.87 -5.66 0.91
CA SER A 56 18.76 -6.81 0.67
C SER A 56 18.23 -7.79 -0.38
N MET A 57 16.97 -7.69 -0.78
CA MET A 57 16.38 -8.60 -1.77
C MET A 57 16.96 -8.36 -3.17
N ARG A 58 16.86 -9.37 -4.04
CA ARG A 58 17.09 -9.21 -5.48
C ARG A 58 15.88 -8.52 -6.10
N ILE A 59 15.92 -7.19 -6.17
CA ILE A 59 14.78 -6.36 -6.62
C ILE A 59 14.78 -6.20 -8.15
N HIS A 60 13.65 -6.52 -8.76
CA HIS A 60 13.36 -6.34 -10.18
C HIS A 60 12.26 -5.28 -10.37
N THR A 61 12.57 -4.24 -11.16
CA THR A 61 11.64 -3.14 -11.43
C THR A 61 11.01 -3.21 -12.83
N SER A 62 9.84 -2.61 -13.01
CA SER A 62 9.22 -2.50 -14.34
C SER A 62 9.85 -1.41 -15.20
N PHE A 63 9.41 -1.28 -16.47
CA PHE A 63 9.81 -0.17 -17.34
C PHE A 63 9.45 1.22 -16.77
N ILE A 64 8.46 1.31 -15.87
CA ILE A 64 8.06 2.57 -15.22
C ILE A 64 9.22 3.20 -14.45
N GLN A 65 10.12 2.38 -13.90
CA GLN A 65 11.33 2.85 -13.21
C GLN A 65 12.11 3.87 -14.04
N ASN A 66 12.23 3.64 -15.36
CA ASN A 66 13.07 4.39 -16.27
C ASN A 66 12.30 5.44 -17.09
N MET A 67 10.98 5.55 -16.91
CA MET A 67 10.19 6.57 -17.59
C MET A 67 10.43 7.97 -16.99
N PRO A 68 10.15 9.05 -17.73
CA PRO A 68 10.28 10.42 -17.23
C PRO A 68 9.53 10.61 -15.91
N PHE A 69 10.23 11.05 -14.86
CA PHE A 69 9.65 11.21 -13.52
C PHE A 69 9.08 9.90 -12.92
N GLY A 70 9.56 8.73 -13.35
CA GLY A 70 9.09 7.40 -12.95
C GLY A 70 9.07 7.15 -11.44
N LEU A 71 9.95 7.80 -10.67
CA LEU A 71 9.93 7.74 -9.20
C LEU A 71 9.07 8.85 -8.56
N LYS A 72 9.12 10.07 -9.11
CA LYS A 72 8.46 11.25 -8.52
C LYS A 72 6.95 11.27 -8.78
N ASN A 73 6.55 10.91 -10.00
CA ASN A 73 5.21 11.09 -10.55
C ASN A 73 4.58 9.76 -11.01
N TYR A 74 5.03 8.64 -10.45
CA TYR A 74 4.64 7.29 -10.87
C TYR A 74 3.13 7.06 -10.95
N ARG A 75 2.34 7.73 -10.08
CA ARG A 75 0.87 7.62 -10.06
C ARG A 75 0.20 8.09 -11.36
N HIS A 76 0.86 8.97 -12.13
CA HIS A 76 0.36 9.38 -13.44
C HIS A 76 0.46 8.26 -14.49
N TYR A 77 1.30 7.26 -14.25
CA TYR A 77 1.40 6.05 -15.07
C TYR A 77 0.36 4.99 -14.71
N LEU A 78 -0.66 5.31 -13.90
CA LEU A 78 -1.76 4.40 -13.56
C LEU A 78 -2.35 3.64 -14.76
N PRO A 79 -2.58 4.27 -15.94
CA PRO A 79 -3.06 3.55 -17.12
C PRO A 79 -2.10 2.46 -17.63
N LEU A 80 -0.80 2.60 -17.36
CA LEU A 80 0.27 1.67 -17.78
C LEU A 80 0.60 0.61 -16.72
N PHE A 81 0.09 0.75 -15.48
CA PHE A 81 0.37 -0.23 -14.42
C PHE A 81 -0.03 -1.67 -14.77
N PRO A 82 -1.18 -1.94 -15.43
CA PRO A 82 -1.51 -3.28 -15.93
C PRO A 82 -0.42 -3.86 -16.83
N LEU A 83 0.06 -3.10 -17.81
CA LEU A 83 1.12 -3.54 -18.72
C LEU A 83 2.43 -3.78 -17.96
N ALA A 84 2.77 -2.89 -17.03
CA ALA A 84 4.01 -2.93 -16.27
C ALA A 84 4.08 -4.09 -15.28
N ILE A 85 2.96 -4.55 -14.73
CA ILE A 85 2.95 -5.72 -13.85
C ILE A 85 2.91 -7.04 -14.64
N GLU A 86 2.23 -7.04 -15.79
CA GLU A 86 2.06 -8.25 -16.61
C GLU A 86 3.28 -8.60 -17.47
N GLN A 87 4.27 -7.71 -17.57
CA GLN A 87 5.51 -7.97 -18.33
C GLN A 87 6.54 -8.80 -17.57
N PHE A 88 6.38 -8.99 -16.26
CA PHE A 88 7.31 -9.80 -15.49
C PHE A 88 7.15 -11.28 -15.85
N ASP A 89 8.28 -11.95 -16.02
CA ASP A 89 8.33 -13.38 -16.33
C ASP A 89 8.49 -14.19 -15.03
N PHE A 90 7.52 -15.07 -14.80
CA PHE A 90 7.49 -15.96 -13.64
C PHE A 90 7.66 -17.45 -13.98
N SER A 91 8.02 -17.79 -15.23
CA SER A 91 8.17 -19.18 -15.71
C SER A 91 9.14 -20.03 -14.90
N ARG A 92 10.10 -19.40 -14.21
CA ARG A 92 11.13 -20.07 -13.40
C ARG A 92 10.77 -20.27 -11.92
N TYR A 93 9.60 -19.83 -11.48
CA TYR A 93 9.19 -19.90 -10.07
C TYR A 93 8.13 -20.97 -9.86
N ASP A 94 8.12 -21.52 -8.65
CA ASP A 94 7.09 -22.47 -8.21
C ASP A 94 5.94 -21.76 -7.49
N LEU A 95 6.26 -20.64 -6.83
CA LEU A 95 5.36 -19.92 -5.94
C LEU A 95 5.50 -18.41 -6.11
N ILE A 96 4.37 -17.74 -6.29
CA ILE A 96 4.29 -16.28 -6.26
C ILE A 96 3.52 -15.86 -5.00
N ILE A 97 4.07 -14.92 -4.24
CA ILE A 97 3.40 -14.26 -3.12
C ILE A 97 3.31 -12.77 -3.44
N SER A 98 2.11 -12.32 -3.83
CA SER A 98 1.86 -10.90 -4.09
C SER A 98 1.31 -10.20 -2.84
N SER A 99 1.98 -9.14 -2.40
CA SER A 99 1.49 -8.20 -1.40
C SER A 99 0.86 -7.01 -2.12
N SER A 100 -0.45 -7.05 -2.35
CA SER A 100 -1.11 -6.13 -3.29
C SER A 100 -2.08 -5.16 -2.63
N HIS A 101 -2.00 -3.90 -3.04
CA HIS A 101 -2.99 -2.85 -2.84
C HIS A 101 -3.38 -2.15 -4.14
N CYS A 102 -2.80 -2.57 -5.26
CA CYS A 102 -2.99 -1.97 -6.56
C CYS A 102 -3.00 -3.01 -7.69
N VAL A 103 -1.84 -3.32 -8.29
CA VAL A 103 -1.71 -4.20 -9.46
C VAL A 103 -0.91 -5.48 -9.21
N ALA A 104 -0.16 -5.60 -8.11
CA ALA A 104 0.73 -6.73 -7.85
C ALA A 104 0.04 -8.11 -7.89
N LYS A 105 -1.25 -8.19 -7.56
CA LYS A 105 -2.03 -9.44 -7.70
C LYS A 105 -2.30 -9.84 -9.15
N GLY A 106 -2.05 -8.95 -10.11
CA GLY A 106 -2.41 -9.10 -11.51
C GLY A 106 -1.26 -9.54 -12.41
N VAL A 107 -0.19 -10.07 -11.82
CA VAL A 107 0.89 -10.73 -12.56
C VAL A 107 0.35 -11.82 -13.49
N LYS A 108 1.09 -12.10 -14.55
CA LYS A 108 0.87 -13.27 -15.42
C LYS A 108 1.81 -14.37 -14.99
N HIS A 109 1.31 -15.59 -14.96
CA HIS A 109 2.09 -16.79 -14.73
C HIS A 109 1.38 -17.96 -15.40
N ASP A 110 2.12 -19.05 -15.58
CA ASP A 110 1.58 -20.30 -16.09
C ASP A 110 0.80 -21.05 -14.99
N ASP A 111 -0.06 -21.98 -15.39
CA ASP A 111 -0.90 -22.79 -14.49
C ASP A 111 -0.06 -23.71 -13.55
N SER A 112 1.22 -23.92 -13.87
CA SER A 112 2.16 -24.66 -13.02
C SER A 112 2.64 -23.87 -11.79
N VAL A 113 2.46 -22.55 -11.78
CA VAL A 113 2.92 -21.66 -10.72
C VAL A 113 1.78 -21.37 -9.76
N PHE A 114 1.97 -21.67 -8.48
CA PHE A 114 0.95 -21.37 -7.47
C PHE A 114 1.01 -19.91 -7.05
N HIS A 115 -0.12 -19.20 -7.08
CA HIS A 115 -0.21 -17.78 -6.76
C HIS A 115 -1.04 -17.49 -5.51
N ILE A 116 -0.36 -16.99 -4.48
CA ILE A 116 -0.97 -16.44 -3.28
C ILE A 116 -1.00 -14.91 -3.39
N SER A 117 -2.16 -14.30 -3.17
CA SER A 117 -2.28 -12.84 -3.08
C SER A 117 -2.73 -12.39 -1.70
N TYR A 118 -1.82 -11.75 -0.96
CA TYR A 118 -2.13 -11.01 0.26
C TYR A 118 -2.59 -9.59 -0.10
N VAL A 119 -3.91 -9.39 -0.08
CA VAL A 119 -4.55 -8.15 -0.50
C VAL A 119 -4.74 -7.23 0.71
N HIS A 120 -4.07 -6.07 0.66
CA HIS A 120 -4.24 -4.99 1.62
C HIS A 120 -5.50 -4.17 1.36
N SER A 121 -5.88 -4.08 0.08
CA SER A 121 -7.13 -3.51 -0.42
C SER A 121 -7.18 -3.69 -1.94
N PRO A 122 -8.35 -4.01 -2.53
CA PRO A 122 -8.61 -3.69 -3.93
C PRO A 122 -8.34 -2.21 -4.22
N MET A 123 -8.07 -1.85 -5.48
CA MET A 123 -7.75 -0.48 -5.92
C MET A 123 -8.82 0.53 -5.48
N ARG A 124 -8.65 1.16 -4.30
CA ARG A 124 -9.68 1.99 -3.64
C ARG A 124 -10.24 3.08 -4.56
N TYR A 125 -9.34 3.78 -5.24
CA TYR A 125 -9.68 4.88 -6.13
C TYR A 125 -10.36 4.44 -7.44
N VAL A 126 -10.31 3.15 -7.79
CA VAL A 126 -11.04 2.59 -8.94
C VAL A 126 -12.40 2.03 -8.49
N TRP A 127 -12.47 1.46 -7.29
CA TRP A 127 -13.67 0.82 -6.75
C TRP A 127 -14.57 1.79 -5.98
N ASP A 128 -14.39 1.90 -4.66
CA ASP A 128 -15.35 2.52 -3.74
C ASP A 128 -14.96 3.91 -3.23
N GLN A 129 -13.77 4.40 -3.55
CA GLN A 129 -13.25 5.67 -3.05
C GLN A 129 -12.85 6.65 -4.17
N PHE A 130 -13.41 6.48 -5.36
CA PHE A 130 -13.12 7.36 -6.51
C PHE A 130 -13.29 8.84 -6.15
N ASP A 131 -14.46 9.24 -5.65
CA ASP A 131 -14.72 10.64 -5.29
C ASP A 131 -13.91 11.12 -4.08
N THR A 132 -13.39 10.20 -3.25
CA THR A 132 -12.49 10.58 -2.17
C THR A 132 -11.08 10.89 -2.69
N TYR A 133 -10.59 10.14 -3.67
CA TYR A 133 -9.27 10.36 -4.25
C TYR A 133 -9.24 11.47 -5.32
N PHE A 134 -10.33 11.64 -6.08
CA PHE A 134 -10.45 12.63 -7.15
C PHE A 134 -11.43 13.76 -6.79
N ARG A 135 -11.32 14.29 -5.56
CA ARG A 135 -12.14 15.41 -5.09
C ARG A 135 -11.90 16.64 -5.94
N GLN A 136 -12.98 17.27 -6.42
CA GLN A 136 -12.89 18.48 -7.27
C GLN A 136 -12.07 19.60 -6.62
N SER A 137 -12.14 19.77 -5.30
CA SER A 137 -11.40 20.81 -4.58
C SER A 137 -9.88 20.57 -4.50
N GLN A 138 -9.40 19.38 -4.86
CA GLN A 138 -7.99 18.98 -4.72
C GLN A 138 -7.42 18.28 -5.96
N THR A 139 -8.20 18.15 -7.04
CA THR A 139 -7.79 17.49 -8.29
C THR A 139 -8.21 18.35 -9.47
N SER A 140 -7.30 18.54 -10.43
CA SER A 140 -7.65 19.28 -11.65
C SER A 140 -8.73 18.54 -12.44
N TRP A 141 -9.58 19.31 -13.14
CA TRP A 141 -10.68 18.78 -13.93
C TRP A 141 -10.22 17.76 -14.98
N SER A 142 -9.06 18.00 -15.62
CA SER A 142 -8.48 17.12 -16.63
C SER A 142 -8.03 15.77 -16.05
N VAL A 143 -7.42 15.77 -14.86
CA VAL A 143 -7.02 14.54 -14.15
C VAL A 143 -8.25 13.75 -13.74
N ARG A 144 -9.31 14.41 -13.28
CA ARG A 144 -10.56 13.73 -12.92
C ARG A 144 -11.20 13.07 -14.14
N ILE A 145 -11.34 13.78 -15.26
CA ILE A 145 -11.89 13.19 -16.51
C ILE A 145 -11.04 12.00 -16.96
N GLY A 146 -9.71 12.13 -16.97
CA GLY A 146 -8.82 11.02 -17.31
C GLY A 146 -9.02 9.81 -16.39
N ALA A 147 -9.19 10.05 -15.09
CA ALA A 147 -9.49 9.01 -14.11
C ALA A 147 -10.86 8.35 -14.34
N GLU A 148 -11.90 9.13 -14.68
CA GLU A 148 -13.23 8.61 -15.00
C GLU A 148 -13.21 7.73 -16.25
N LEU A 149 -12.46 8.14 -17.29
CA LEU A 149 -12.33 7.39 -18.54
C LEU A 149 -11.56 6.07 -18.36
N ILE A 150 -10.49 6.05 -17.57
CA ILE A 150 -9.67 4.84 -17.38
C ILE A 150 -10.28 3.87 -16.35
N ARG A 151 -11.15 4.34 -15.45
CA ARG A 151 -11.70 3.55 -14.35
C ARG A 151 -12.38 2.25 -14.80
N PRO A 152 -13.26 2.22 -15.83
CA PRO A 152 -13.89 0.98 -16.29
C PRO A 152 -12.87 -0.05 -16.80
N PHE A 153 -11.85 0.42 -17.53
CA PHE A 153 -10.75 -0.43 -18.00
C PHE A 153 -10.00 -1.07 -16.83
N LEU A 154 -9.60 -0.27 -15.83
CA LEU A 154 -8.90 -0.77 -14.65
C LEU A 154 -9.77 -1.73 -13.84
N ARG A 155 -11.08 -1.47 -13.66
CA ARG A 155 -11.99 -2.41 -12.99
C ARG A 155 -12.03 -3.75 -13.70
N ARG A 156 -12.21 -3.74 -15.02
CA ARG A 156 -12.27 -4.96 -15.81
C ARG A 156 -10.97 -5.74 -15.74
N TRP A 157 -9.84 -5.06 -15.85
CA TRP A 157 -8.53 -5.67 -15.69
C TRP A 157 -8.34 -6.27 -14.28
N ASP A 158 -8.69 -5.50 -13.24
CA ASP A 158 -8.56 -5.91 -11.83
C ASP A 158 -9.41 -7.15 -11.51
N GLN A 159 -10.64 -7.22 -12.04
CA GLN A 159 -11.52 -8.40 -11.92
C GLN A 159 -11.01 -9.59 -12.72
N ASN A 160 -10.59 -9.38 -13.97
CA ASN A 160 -10.15 -10.48 -14.84
C ASN A 160 -8.88 -11.14 -14.31
N THR A 161 -7.94 -10.34 -13.82
CA THR A 161 -6.67 -10.86 -13.27
C THR A 161 -6.86 -11.60 -11.94
N ALA A 162 -7.93 -11.31 -11.18
CA ALA A 162 -8.22 -12.05 -9.95
C ALA A 162 -8.50 -13.54 -10.16
N LYS A 163 -8.78 -13.96 -11.40
CA LYS A 163 -8.95 -15.38 -11.77
C LYS A 163 -7.63 -16.15 -11.77
N ARG A 164 -6.49 -15.47 -11.92
CA ARG A 164 -5.15 -16.07 -11.94
C ARG A 164 -4.63 -16.40 -10.53
N VAL A 165 -5.20 -15.77 -9.50
CA VAL A 165 -4.84 -16.02 -8.11
C VAL A 165 -5.46 -17.34 -7.66
N ASP A 166 -4.64 -18.26 -7.15
CA ASP A 166 -5.13 -19.52 -6.55
C ASP A 166 -5.75 -19.26 -5.18
N THR A 167 -5.03 -18.54 -4.31
CA THR A 167 -5.45 -18.28 -2.93
C THR A 167 -5.38 -16.80 -2.58
N PHE A 168 -6.51 -16.25 -2.11
CA PHE A 168 -6.56 -14.91 -1.55
C PHE A 168 -6.39 -14.94 -0.03
N LEU A 169 -5.47 -14.11 0.44
CA LEU A 169 -5.29 -13.74 1.83
C LEU A 169 -5.58 -12.24 1.98
N CYS A 170 -6.03 -11.80 3.15
CA CYS A 170 -6.26 -10.38 3.39
C CYS A 170 -6.09 -9.99 4.85
N ASN A 171 -5.90 -8.69 5.08
CA ASN A 171 -5.59 -8.14 6.38
C ASN A 171 -6.79 -7.93 7.31
N SER A 172 -8.03 -8.08 6.82
CA SER A 172 -9.23 -7.79 7.61
C SER A 172 -10.52 -8.34 7.00
N ASN A 173 -11.54 -8.51 7.83
CA ASN A 173 -12.89 -8.89 7.39
C ASN A 173 -13.52 -7.89 6.40
N ASN A 174 -13.17 -6.61 6.51
CA ASN A 174 -13.63 -5.59 5.56
C ASN A 174 -13.04 -5.84 4.17
N ILE A 175 -11.75 -6.16 4.08
CA ILE A 175 -11.12 -6.47 2.80
C ILE A 175 -11.60 -7.82 2.26
N ARG A 176 -11.82 -8.83 3.12
CA ARG A 176 -12.45 -10.10 2.72
C ARG A 176 -13.78 -9.86 1.99
N ARG A 177 -14.66 -9.03 2.56
CA ARG A 177 -15.95 -8.68 1.93
C ARG A 177 -15.76 -7.98 0.59
N LYS A 178 -14.76 -7.10 0.46
CA LYS A 178 -14.46 -6.43 -0.80
C LYS A 178 -13.94 -7.39 -1.87
N ILE A 179 -13.10 -8.35 -1.50
CA ILE A 179 -12.61 -9.41 -2.41
C ILE A 179 -13.80 -10.22 -2.91
N LEU A 180 -14.71 -10.62 -2.03
CA LEU A 180 -15.95 -11.32 -2.42
C LEU A 180 -16.79 -10.46 -3.37
N ASN A 181 -17.07 -9.21 -3.02
CA ASN A 181 -17.94 -8.35 -3.82
C ASN A 181 -17.34 -7.97 -5.19
N TYR A 182 -16.04 -7.72 -5.26
CA TYR A 182 -15.41 -7.22 -6.50
C TYR A 182 -14.89 -8.34 -7.38
N TYR A 183 -14.35 -9.40 -6.78
CA TYR A 183 -13.70 -10.49 -7.50
C TYR A 183 -14.53 -11.77 -7.52
N SER A 184 -15.63 -11.86 -6.73
CA SER A 184 -16.42 -13.09 -6.58
C SER A 184 -15.55 -14.27 -6.11
N ARG A 185 -14.64 -13.99 -5.18
CA ARG A 185 -13.69 -14.96 -4.62
C ARG A 185 -13.74 -14.92 -3.09
N GLU A 186 -13.53 -16.07 -2.46
CA GLU A 186 -13.29 -16.13 -1.02
C GLU A 186 -11.84 -15.78 -0.69
N ALA A 187 -11.63 -15.24 0.51
CA ALA A 187 -10.31 -14.93 1.04
C ALA A 187 -10.22 -15.30 2.53
N GLN A 188 -9.09 -15.84 2.93
CA GLN A 188 -8.77 -16.05 4.34
C GLN A 188 -8.26 -14.74 4.95
N VAL A 189 -8.67 -14.45 6.19
CA VAL A 189 -8.16 -13.30 6.94
C VAL A 189 -6.93 -13.73 7.73
N ILE A 190 -5.81 -13.06 7.50
CA ILE A 190 -4.60 -13.15 8.31
C ILE A 190 -4.24 -11.72 8.71
N PHE A 191 -4.50 -11.39 9.98
CA PHE A 191 -4.26 -10.06 10.51
C PHE A 191 -2.75 -9.75 10.54
N PRO A 192 -2.32 -8.54 10.14
CA PRO A 192 -0.94 -8.12 10.30
C PRO A 192 -0.52 -8.16 11.78
N PRO A 193 0.67 -8.67 12.11
CA PRO A 193 1.15 -8.70 13.48
C PRO A 193 1.50 -7.30 13.98
N VAL A 194 1.56 -7.15 15.31
CA VAL A 194 2.08 -5.96 16.01
C VAL A 194 3.27 -6.39 16.85
N ASP A 195 4.36 -5.61 16.80
CA ASP A 195 5.53 -5.86 17.63
C ASP A 195 5.27 -5.41 19.07
N LEU A 196 4.95 -6.37 19.93
CA LEU A 196 4.69 -6.15 21.36
C LEU A 196 5.95 -5.90 22.18
N SER A 197 7.13 -6.19 21.61
CA SER A 197 8.40 -5.85 22.25
C SER A 197 8.73 -4.37 22.05
N TYR A 198 8.29 -3.80 20.94
CA TYR A 198 8.45 -2.40 20.57
C TYR A 198 7.34 -1.50 21.12
N PHE A 199 6.07 -1.84 20.88
CA PHE A 199 4.92 -1.06 21.34
C PHE A 199 4.48 -1.51 22.74
N LYS A 200 4.74 -0.66 23.73
CA LYS A 200 4.33 -0.87 25.12
C LYS A 200 3.48 0.28 25.62
N PRO A 201 2.50 0.03 26.51
CA PRO A 201 1.77 1.10 27.17
C PRO A 201 2.75 2.05 27.90
N GLY A 202 2.59 3.36 27.68
CA GLY A 202 3.33 4.37 28.41
C GLY A 202 2.90 4.44 29.89
N ALA A 203 3.79 4.94 30.75
CA ALA A 203 3.54 5.02 32.19
C ALA A 203 2.49 6.07 32.58
N ALA A 204 2.32 7.12 31.76
CA ALA A 204 1.39 8.21 32.01
C ALA A 204 0.71 8.68 30.73
N LYS A 205 -0.58 9.00 30.84
CA LYS A 205 -1.34 9.66 29.79
C LYS A 205 -0.83 11.09 29.57
N LYS A 206 -0.76 11.53 28.32
CA LYS A 206 -0.43 12.92 27.95
C LYS A 206 -1.70 13.72 27.66
N ASP A 207 -1.63 15.04 27.85
CA ASP A 207 -2.75 15.96 27.63
C ASP A 207 -2.86 16.43 26.17
N PHE A 208 -2.85 15.49 25.23
CA PHE A 208 -3.12 15.74 23.81
C PHE A 208 -3.70 14.52 23.12
N TYR A 209 -4.32 14.75 21.97
CA TYR A 209 -4.74 13.69 21.04
C TYR A 209 -3.67 13.51 19.97
N LEU A 210 -3.47 12.26 19.52
CA LEU A 210 -2.46 11.93 18.52
C LEU A 210 -3.12 11.31 17.29
N MET A 211 -2.79 11.83 16.11
CA MET A 211 -3.12 11.22 14.83
C MET A 211 -1.85 10.91 14.06
N VAL A 212 -1.62 9.63 13.75
CA VAL A 212 -0.44 9.17 13.03
C VAL A 212 -0.84 8.58 11.69
N GLY A 213 -0.27 9.08 10.60
CA GLY A 213 -0.44 8.47 9.29
C GLY A 213 -0.14 9.39 8.11
N ALA A 214 -0.09 8.80 6.91
CA ALA A 214 0.09 9.56 5.69
C ALA A 214 -1.12 10.49 5.42
N PHE A 215 -0.84 11.66 4.86
CA PHE A 215 -1.85 12.62 4.40
C PHE A 215 -2.40 12.18 3.04
N ALA A 216 -3.09 11.05 3.06
CA ALA A 216 -3.78 10.48 1.91
C ALA A 216 -5.29 10.75 2.02
N PRO A 217 -6.02 10.86 0.89
CA PRO A 217 -7.42 11.29 0.90
C PRO A 217 -8.34 10.39 1.72
N ASN A 218 -8.04 9.08 1.75
CA ASN A 218 -8.80 8.11 2.52
C ASN A 218 -8.59 8.21 4.03
N LYS A 219 -7.51 8.87 4.50
CA LYS A 219 -7.21 9.04 5.93
C LYS A 219 -7.97 10.19 6.56
N ARG A 220 -8.58 11.07 5.75
CA ARG A 220 -9.46 12.15 6.22
C ARG A 220 -8.86 13.01 7.33
N VAL A 221 -7.57 13.35 7.21
CA VAL A 221 -6.91 14.27 8.15
C VAL A 221 -7.67 15.61 8.19
N ASP A 222 -8.25 16.03 7.07
CA ASP A 222 -9.14 17.19 6.97
C ASP A 222 -10.31 17.14 7.97
N LEU A 223 -10.89 15.96 8.20
CA LEU A 223 -12.00 15.77 9.10
C LEU A 223 -11.55 15.90 10.56
N ALA A 224 -10.41 15.31 10.91
CA ALA A 224 -9.81 15.46 12.24
C ALA A 224 -9.52 16.94 12.52
N VAL A 225 -8.86 17.65 11.59
CA VAL A 225 -8.58 19.09 11.75
C VAL A 225 -9.86 19.89 11.96
N LYS A 226 -10.89 19.67 11.13
CA LYS A 226 -12.19 20.36 11.28
C LYS A 226 -12.88 20.07 12.61
N ALA A 227 -12.80 18.84 13.10
CA ALA A 227 -13.38 18.46 14.39
C ALA A 227 -12.63 19.15 15.54
N PHE A 228 -11.30 19.10 15.55
CA PHE A 228 -10.49 19.69 16.61
C PHE A 228 -10.50 21.22 16.60
N ASN A 229 -10.71 21.85 15.44
CA ASN A 229 -10.99 23.29 15.38
C ASN A 229 -12.27 23.69 16.12
N LYS A 230 -13.28 22.81 16.16
CA LYS A 230 -14.53 23.03 16.90
C LYS A 230 -14.37 22.69 18.38
N LEU A 231 -13.68 21.60 18.68
CA LEU A 231 -13.49 21.11 20.06
C LEU A 231 -12.52 21.98 20.87
N LYS A 232 -11.58 22.68 20.20
CA LYS A 232 -10.50 23.46 20.84
C LYS A 232 -9.58 22.64 21.75
N LEU A 233 -9.54 21.32 21.56
CA LEU A 233 -8.65 20.40 22.28
C LEU A 233 -7.30 20.28 21.56
N PRO A 234 -6.18 20.01 22.27
CA PRO A 234 -4.87 19.85 21.66
C PRO A 234 -4.78 18.58 20.79
N LEU A 235 -4.36 18.74 19.53
CA LEU A 235 -4.14 17.65 18.58
C LEU A 235 -2.73 17.72 17.99
N LYS A 236 -2.00 16.61 18.06
CA LYS A 236 -0.73 16.40 17.36
C LYS A 236 -0.93 15.48 16.17
N ILE A 237 -0.44 15.89 15.01
CA ILE A 237 -0.53 15.12 13.75
C ILE A 237 0.88 14.78 13.25
N VAL A 238 1.16 13.49 13.13
CA VAL A 238 2.43 12.95 12.64
C VAL A 238 2.22 12.30 11.27
N GLY A 239 3.08 12.66 10.32
CA GLY A 239 3.10 12.14 8.96
C GLY A 239 3.26 13.23 7.90
N SER A 240 3.17 12.82 6.64
CA SER A 240 3.25 13.71 5.47
C SER A 240 2.45 13.16 4.30
N GLY A 241 2.22 13.97 3.27
CA GLY A 241 1.56 13.52 2.05
C GLY A 241 0.85 14.62 1.27
N GLN A 242 0.08 14.20 0.26
CA GLN A 242 -0.53 15.10 -0.72
C GLN A 242 -1.53 16.09 -0.12
N ASP A 243 -2.26 15.71 0.93
CA ASP A 243 -3.29 16.57 1.53
C ASP A 243 -2.72 17.49 2.63
N GLU A 244 -1.41 17.43 2.90
CA GLU A 244 -0.76 18.14 4.01
C GLU A 244 -0.92 19.65 3.92
N LYS A 245 -0.64 20.24 2.75
CA LYS A 245 -0.74 21.69 2.53
C LYS A 245 -2.15 22.21 2.84
N TYR A 246 -3.17 21.48 2.39
CA TYR A 246 -4.57 21.83 2.65
C TYR A 246 -4.93 21.69 4.13
N CYS A 247 -4.52 20.59 4.78
CA CYS A 247 -4.83 20.37 6.19
C CYS A 247 -4.19 21.45 7.08
N ARG A 248 -2.95 21.86 6.77
CA ARG A 248 -2.28 22.97 7.46
C ARG A 248 -3.00 24.31 7.25
N SER A 249 -3.48 24.60 6.03
CA SER A 249 -4.16 25.87 5.74
C SER A 249 -5.50 26.07 6.46
N ILE A 250 -6.10 25.00 6.97
CA ILE A 250 -7.38 25.06 7.70
C ILE A 250 -7.23 24.83 9.20
N ALA A 251 -6.02 24.62 9.72
CA ALA A 251 -5.81 24.25 11.11
C ALA A 251 -5.82 25.47 12.04
N GLY A 252 -6.44 25.32 13.22
CA GLY A 252 -6.35 26.29 14.30
C GLY A 252 -5.09 26.10 15.15
N GLU A 253 -4.85 27.05 16.06
CA GLU A 253 -3.66 27.10 16.93
C GLU A 253 -3.51 25.90 17.87
N ASN A 254 -4.60 25.19 18.16
CA ASN A 254 -4.61 23.99 19.00
C ASN A 254 -4.14 22.71 18.28
N ILE A 255 -3.70 22.82 17.02
CA ILE A 255 -3.31 21.69 16.18
C ILE A 255 -1.85 21.83 15.75
N GLU A 256 -1.02 20.89 16.18
CA GLU A 256 0.41 20.85 15.90
C GLU A 256 0.72 19.77 14.84
N PHE A 257 1.46 20.14 13.81
CA PHE A 257 1.89 19.22 12.75
C PHE A 257 3.39 18.94 12.89
N LEU A 258 3.72 17.72 13.29
CA LEU A 258 5.08 17.31 13.62
C LEU A 258 5.89 16.80 12.41
N GLY A 259 5.25 16.66 11.25
CA GLY A 259 5.88 16.09 10.05
C GLY A 259 6.20 14.61 10.23
N ALA A 260 7.19 14.11 9.49
CA ALA A 260 7.67 12.73 9.62
C ALA A 260 8.64 12.63 10.81
N LEU A 261 8.33 11.72 11.75
CA LEU A 261 9.19 11.42 12.90
C LEU A 261 9.89 10.08 12.72
N SER A 262 11.03 9.91 13.40
CA SER A 262 11.62 8.59 13.58
C SER A 262 10.71 7.74 14.47
N SER A 263 10.85 6.42 14.39
CA SER A 263 10.03 5.50 15.17
C SER A 263 10.20 5.74 16.68
N GLU A 264 11.43 6.05 17.12
CA GLU A 264 11.76 6.33 18.52
C GLU A 264 11.05 7.60 19.02
N LYS A 265 11.14 8.70 18.26
CA LYS A 265 10.44 9.95 18.61
C LYS A 265 8.93 9.80 18.60
N LEU A 266 8.40 8.95 17.71
CA LEU A 266 6.97 8.65 17.66
C LEU A 266 6.53 7.85 18.89
N LEU A 267 7.37 6.94 19.38
CA LEU A 267 7.10 6.13 20.57
C LEU A 267 7.11 6.96 21.87
N GLU A 268 7.82 8.09 21.89
CA GLU A 268 7.87 9.02 23.02
C GLU A 268 6.60 9.89 23.18
N LEU A 269 5.77 9.99 22.14
CA LEU A 269 4.51 10.75 22.14
C LEU A 269 3.38 9.96 22.82
#